data_AF-A0AAV7GVR3-F1
#
_entry.id   AF-A0AAV7GVR3-F1
#
_cell.length_a   1.000
_cell.length_b   1.000
_cell.length_c   1.000
_cell.angle_alpha   90.00
_cell.angle_beta   90.00
_cell.angle_gamma   90.00
#
_symmetry.space_group_name_H-M   'P 1'
#
loop_
_entity.id
_entity.type
_entity.pdbx_description
1 polymer ?
#
loop_
_entity_poly.entity_id
_entity_poly.type
_entity_poly.pdbx_seq_one_letter_code
_entity_poly.pdbx_strand_id
1 'polypeptide(L)'
;MASPAITSSAFLLFFLLFFSFFLFLFSADETENAAELVSREFFPMEGDLAWVVQVSDLHLSAYHPERAEELAGLLGSAIRVIRPDLLLVTGDITDAKNKKRTSTRQDELEWIQYRNTMDALVKQSGLERRRIFDIRGNHDKYGVPYVGSALDFFSIHSVSSQFNRLGTIQSVSLVLPLYPYLWIWDLESLLKP
;
A
#
# COMPACT_ATOMS: atom_id res chain seq x y z
N MET A 1 7.38 70.09 -3.61
CA MET A 1 8.39 69.14 -4.10
C MET A 1 7.72 67.78 -4.21
N ALA A 2 7.48 67.29 -5.44
CA ALA A 2 6.95 65.95 -5.66
C ALA A 2 8.13 65.00 -5.92
N SER A 3 8.21 63.91 -5.15
CA SER A 3 9.23 62.87 -5.32
C SER A 3 8.93 62.06 -6.59
N PRO A 4 9.92 61.75 -7.45
CA PRO A 4 9.67 60.93 -8.62
C PRO A 4 9.48 59.48 -8.20
N ALA A 5 8.30 58.93 -8.47
CA ALA A 5 8.04 57.50 -8.35
C ALA A 5 8.90 56.76 -9.39
N ILE A 6 9.94 56.06 -8.93
CA ILE A 6 10.71 55.14 -9.76
C ILE A 6 9.83 53.92 -10.01
N THR A 7 9.03 53.93 -11.07
CA THR A 7 8.43 52.71 -11.63
C THR A 7 9.46 52.05 -12.55
N SER A 8 10.43 51.37 -11.93
CA SER A 8 11.44 50.60 -12.66
C SER A 8 10.79 49.33 -13.22
N SER A 9 10.61 49.27 -14.55
CA SER A 9 10.16 48.07 -15.26
C SER A 9 11.04 46.84 -14.96
N ALA A 10 12.31 47.05 -14.63
CA ALA A 10 13.22 45.99 -14.20
C ALA A 10 12.84 45.39 -12.83
N PHE A 11 12.30 46.21 -11.91
CA PHE A 11 11.80 45.71 -10.62
C PHE A 11 10.56 44.82 -10.81
N LEU A 12 9.65 45.22 -11.70
CA LEU A 12 8.47 44.41 -12.03
C LEU A 12 8.87 43.08 -12.68
N LEU A 13 9.85 43.10 -13.60
CA LEU A 13 10.34 41.88 -14.25
C LEU A 13 11.01 40.93 -13.25
N PHE A 14 11.83 41.48 -12.34
CA PHE A 14 12.47 40.71 -11.27
C PHE A 14 11.43 40.10 -10.33
N PHE A 15 10.43 40.87 -9.93
CA PHE A 15 9.33 40.39 -9.09
C PHE A 15 8.55 39.26 -9.76
N LEU A 16 8.24 39.39 -11.07
CA LEU A 16 7.53 38.35 -11.81
C LEU A 16 8.35 37.07 -11.96
N LEU A 17 9.65 37.17 -12.23
CA LEU A 17 10.54 36.00 -12.31
C LEU A 17 10.69 35.31 -10.96
N PHE A 18 10.87 36.08 -9.88
CA PHE A 18 10.94 35.54 -8.53
C PHE A 18 9.62 34.88 -8.12
N PHE A 19 8.48 35.53 -8.41
CA PHE A 19 7.16 34.98 -8.13
C PHE A 19 6.87 33.72 -8.95
N SER A 20 7.24 33.68 -10.23
CA SER A 20 7.12 32.48 -11.06
C SER A 20 8.01 31.34 -10.58
N PHE A 21 9.23 31.64 -10.10
CA PHE A 21 10.12 30.64 -9.52
C PHE A 21 9.59 30.13 -8.17
N PHE A 22 9.06 31.03 -7.34
CA PHE A 22 8.40 30.66 -6.08
C PHE A 22 7.17 29.78 -6.30
N LEU A 23 6.33 30.12 -7.28
CA LEU A 23 5.19 29.28 -7.68
C LEU A 23 5.64 27.92 -8.23
N PHE A 24 6.74 27.88 -9.00
CA PHE A 24 7.30 26.62 -9.50
C PHE A 24 7.82 25.73 -8.35
N LEU A 25 8.53 26.29 -7.37
CA LEU A 25 8.96 25.55 -6.17
C LEU A 25 7.78 25.00 -5.38
N PHE A 26 6.74 25.82 -5.18
CA PHE A 26 5.54 25.41 -4.44
C PHE A 26 4.76 24.31 -5.18
N SER A 27 4.68 24.40 -6.51
CA SER A 27 4.05 23.37 -7.35
C SER A 27 4.84 22.06 -7.39
N ALA A 28 6.18 22.11 -7.34
CA ALA A 28 7.03 20.93 -7.30
C ALA A 28 6.86 20.15 -5.97
N ASP A 29 6.77 20.86 -4.84
CA ASP A 29 6.56 20.24 -3.52
C ASP A 29 5.22 19.48 -3.42
N GLU A 30 4.13 20.06 -3.93
CA GLU A 30 2.81 19.40 -3.99
C GLU A 30 2.83 18.12 -4.86
N THR A 31 3.58 18.12 -5.97
CA THR A 31 3.63 16.97 -6.89
C THR A 31 4.49 15.80 -6.37
N GLU A 32 5.57 16.07 -5.65
CA GLU A 32 6.34 15.02 -4.96
C GLU A 32 5.56 14.41 -3.80
N ASN A 33 4.90 15.23 -2.98
CA ASN A 33 4.04 14.75 -1.89
C ASN A 33 2.87 13.90 -2.42
N ALA A 34 2.24 14.29 -3.55
CA ALA A 34 1.16 13.50 -4.15
C ALA A 34 1.63 12.16 -4.74
N ALA A 35 2.88 12.09 -5.22
CA ALA A 35 3.48 10.85 -5.72
C ALA A 35 3.86 9.88 -4.59
N GLU A 36 4.23 10.39 -3.42
CA GLU A 36 4.45 9.58 -2.21
C GLU A 36 3.12 9.02 -1.64
N LEU A 37 2.01 9.73 -1.82
CA LEU A 37 0.71 9.35 -1.29
C LEU A 37 0.00 8.24 -2.06
N VAL A 38 0.27 8.04 -3.35
CA VAL A 38 -0.46 7.08 -4.20
C VAL A 38 0.48 6.11 -4.91
N SER A 39 0.42 4.83 -4.54
CA SER A 39 1.06 3.75 -5.30
C SER A 39 0.13 3.26 -6.41
N ARG A 40 0.58 3.33 -7.67
CA ARG A 40 -0.21 2.89 -8.84
C ARG A 40 0.46 1.73 -9.56
N GLU A 41 -0.32 0.71 -9.87
CA GLU A 41 0.13 -0.48 -10.60
C GLU A 41 -0.78 -0.81 -11.78
N PHE A 42 -0.18 -1.26 -12.87
CA PHE A 42 -0.88 -1.59 -14.11
C PHE A 42 -0.52 -3.01 -14.55
N PHE A 43 -1.54 -3.83 -14.78
CA PHE A 43 -1.37 -5.18 -15.32
C PHE A 43 -2.16 -5.31 -16.63
N PRO A 44 -1.48 -5.52 -17.78
CA PRO A 44 -2.17 -5.88 -19.01
C PRO A 44 -2.72 -7.31 -18.89
N MET A 45 -3.98 -7.49 -19.28
CA MET A 45 -4.66 -8.79 -19.30
C MET A 45 -4.61 -9.39 -20.70
N GLU A 46 -4.47 -10.71 -20.78
CA GLU A 46 -4.49 -11.43 -22.06
C GLU A 46 -5.91 -11.68 -22.60
N GLY A 47 -6.93 -11.59 -21.73
CA GLY A 47 -8.33 -11.84 -22.08
C GLY A 47 -9.27 -10.71 -21.65
N ASP A 48 -10.56 -10.91 -21.92
CA ASP A 48 -11.64 -9.93 -21.67
C ASP A 48 -12.36 -10.14 -20.32
N LEU A 49 -11.84 -11.02 -19.47
CA LEU A 49 -12.35 -11.29 -18.13
C LEU A 49 -11.20 -11.28 -17.14
N ALA A 50 -11.36 -10.55 -16.05
CA ALA A 50 -10.42 -10.53 -14.94
C ALA A 50 -11.06 -11.10 -13.68
N TRP A 51 -10.36 -12.00 -13.00
CA TRP A 51 -10.75 -12.56 -11.71
C TRP A 51 -9.94 -11.93 -10.59
N VAL A 52 -10.65 -11.35 -9.62
CA VAL A 52 -10.05 -10.81 -8.40
C VAL A 52 -10.53 -11.64 -7.22
N VAL A 53 -9.59 -12.12 -6.41
CA VAL A 53 -9.90 -12.75 -5.12
C VAL A 53 -9.56 -11.74 -4.02
N GLN A 54 -10.46 -11.57 -3.07
CA GLN A 54 -10.22 -10.79 -1.87
C GLN A 54 -10.33 -11.68 -0.64
N VAL A 55 -9.36 -11.55 0.26
CA VAL A 55 -9.36 -12.12 1.60
C VAL A 55 -9.10 -11.01 2.60
N SER A 56 -9.59 -11.16 3.82
CA SER A 56 -9.55 -10.14 4.87
C SER A 56 -9.46 -10.81 6.24
N ASP A 57 -9.13 -10.05 7.28
CA ASP A 57 -9.26 -10.46 8.69
C ASP A 57 -8.51 -11.77 8.99
N LEU A 58 -7.26 -11.86 8.50
CA LEU A 58 -6.46 -13.08 8.62
C LEU A 58 -6.11 -13.40 10.08
N HIS A 59 -5.89 -12.35 10.89
CA HIS A 59 -5.52 -12.42 12.30
C HIS A 59 -4.50 -13.52 12.62
N LEU A 60 -3.40 -13.50 11.87
CA LEU A 60 -2.27 -14.39 12.13
C LEU A 60 -1.69 -14.08 13.50
N SER A 61 -1.46 -15.13 14.29
CA SER A 61 -0.96 -14.98 15.64
C SER A 61 0.21 -15.90 15.92
N ALA A 62 1.24 -15.38 16.58
CA ALA A 62 2.39 -16.16 17.01
C ALA A 62 2.01 -17.28 18.01
N TYR A 63 0.83 -17.16 18.63
CA TYR A 63 0.27 -18.16 19.55
C TYR A 63 -0.58 -19.24 18.86
N HIS A 64 -0.91 -19.03 17.59
CA HIS A 64 -1.73 -19.91 16.75
C HIS A 64 -1.09 -20.11 15.36
N PRO A 65 0.16 -20.62 15.28
CA PRO A 65 0.88 -20.79 14.02
C PRO A 65 0.15 -21.72 13.03
N GLU A 66 -0.69 -22.63 13.52
CA GLU A 66 -1.52 -23.52 12.70
C GLU A 66 -2.42 -22.75 11.72
N ARG A 67 -2.86 -21.53 12.07
CA ARG A 67 -3.70 -20.71 11.19
C ARG A 67 -2.95 -20.25 9.95
N ALA A 68 -1.65 -19.96 10.08
CA ALA A 68 -0.81 -19.58 8.96
C ALA A 68 -0.61 -20.77 8.00
N GLU A 69 -0.40 -21.96 8.55
CA GLU A 69 -0.27 -23.20 7.76
C GLU A 69 -1.57 -23.56 7.04
N GLU A 70 -2.71 -23.50 7.74
CA GLU A 70 -4.03 -23.73 7.17
C GLU A 70 -4.37 -22.69 6.09
N LEU A 71 -4.09 -21.41 6.33
CA LEU A 71 -4.26 -20.35 5.34
C LEU A 71 -3.45 -20.64 4.08
N ALA A 72 -2.15 -20.96 4.21
CA ALA A 72 -1.30 -21.31 3.08
C ALA A 72 -1.88 -22.49 2.28
N GLY A 73 -2.30 -23.55 2.97
CA GLY A 73 -2.82 -24.76 2.33
C GLY A 73 -4.16 -24.55 1.62
N LEU A 74 -5.12 -23.91 2.30
CA LEU A 74 -6.47 -23.67 1.78
C LEU A 74 -6.46 -22.61 0.68
N LEU A 75 -5.92 -21.42 0.98
CA LEU A 75 -5.87 -20.32 0.01
C LEU A 75 -4.94 -20.67 -1.15
N GLY A 76 -3.77 -21.25 -0.90
CA GLY A 76 -2.86 -21.71 -1.96
C GLY A 76 -3.53 -22.68 -2.92
N SER A 77 -4.31 -23.63 -2.42
CA SER A 77 -5.09 -24.57 -3.26
C SER A 77 -6.21 -23.86 -4.03
N ALA A 78 -6.94 -22.96 -3.38
CA ALA A 78 -8.03 -22.21 -4.01
C ALA A 78 -7.50 -21.31 -5.15
N ILE A 79 -6.44 -20.54 -4.90
CA ILE A 79 -5.81 -19.66 -5.89
C ILE A 79 -5.25 -20.47 -7.06
N ARG A 80 -4.70 -21.66 -6.83
CA ARG A 80 -4.26 -22.56 -7.92
C ARG A 80 -5.40 -22.95 -8.86
N VAL A 81 -6.61 -23.14 -8.33
CA VAL A 81 -7.79 -23.55 -9.11
C VAL A 81 -8.43 -22.34 -9.79
N ILE A 82 -8.65 -21.26 -9.05
CA ILE A 82 -9.29 -20.04 -9.54
C ILE A 82 -8.42 -19.34 -10.59
N ARG A 83 -7.09 -19.37 -10.41
CA ARG A 83 -6.09 -18.63 -11.21
C ARG A 83 -6.48 -17.15 -11.38
N PRO A 84 -6.61 -16.39 -10.27
CA PRO A 84 -7.00 -15.01 -10.35
C PRO A 84 -5.89 -14.14 -10.95
N ASP A 85 -6.29 -13.03 -11.54
CA ASP A 85 -5.40 -11.98 -12.06
C ASP A 85 -4.85 -11.09 -10.95
N LEU A 86 -5.54 -11.06 -9.80
CA LEU A 86 -5.22 -10.25 -8.64
C LEU A 86 -5.71 -10.93 -7.34
N LEU A 87 -4.86 -10.91 -6.31
CA LEU A 87 -5.22 -11.28 -4.95
C LEU A 87 -5.10 -10.06 -4.04
N LEU A 88 -6.19 -9.69 -3.38
CA LEU A 88 -6.25 -8.63 -2.39
C LEU A 88 -6.29 -9.22 -0.98
N VAL A 89 -5.45 -8.70 -0.09
CA VAL A 89 -5.44 -9.01 1.35
C VAL A 89 -5.77 -7.73 2.11
N THR A 90 -7.02 -7.62 2.57
CA THR A 90 -7.62 -6.34 2.98
C THR A 90 -7.64 -6.14 4.49
N GLY A 91 -6.47 -6.12 5.11
CA GLY A 91 -6.30 -5.71 6.50
C GLY A 91 -6.51 -6.80 7.54
N ASP A 92 -6.25 -6.40 8.78
CA ASP A 92 -6.19 -7.23 9.98
C ASP A 92 -5.41 -8.52 9.73
N ILE A 93 -4.22 -8.33 9.14
CA ILE A 93 -3.30 -9.40 8.76
C ILE A 93 -2.78 -10.10 10.02
N THR A 94 -2.43 -9.33 11.04
CA THR A 94 -1.91 -9.80 12.32
C THR A 94 -2.97 -9.70 13.43
N ASP A 95 -2.84 -10.51 14.49
CA ASP A 95 -3.71 -10.39 15.67
C ASP A 95 -3.18 -9.29 16.61
N ALA A 96 -1.87 -9.03 16.63
CA ALA A 96 -1.21 -7.96 17.38
C ALA A 96 -1.65 -7.90 18.87
N LYS A 97 -1.94 -9.06 19.44
CA LYS A 97 -2.42 -9.26 20.82
C LYS A 97 -1.45 -10.14 21.56
N ASN A 98 -1.26 -9.88 22.86
CA ASN A 98 -0.53 -10.82 23.70
C ASN A 98 -1.33 -12.14 23.89
N LYS A 99 -0.68 -13.18 24.42
CA LYS A 99 -1.31 -14.49 24.66
C LYS A 99 -2.63 -14.43 25.44
N LYS A 100 -2.76 -13.47 26.37
CA LYS A 100 -3.94 -13.30 27.22
C LYS A 100 -5.01 -12.38 26.60
N ARG A 101 -4.74 -11.79 25.43
CA ARG A 101 -5.56 -10.78 24.74
C ARG A 101 -5.85 -9.54 25.59
N THR A 102 -4.95 -9.19 26.51
CA THR A 102 -5.10 -8.05 27.43
C THR A 102 -4.30 -6.82 27.04
N SER A 103 -3.41 -6.94 26.05
CA SER A 103 -2.63 -5.81 25.53
C SER A 103 -2.42 -5.97 24.03
N THR A 104 -2.33 -4.85 23.33
CA THR A 104 -2.10 -4.80 21.88
C THR A 104 -0.75 -4.16 21.55
N ARG A 105 0.05 -4.84 20.74
CA ARG A 105 1.28 -4.33 20.12
C ARG A 105 1.68 -5.26 18.98
N GLN A 106 2.41 -4.74 18.00
CA GLN A 106 3.01 -5.57 16.97
C GLN A 106 3.94 -6.64 17.56
N ASP A 107 3.86 -7.84 16.98
CA ASP A 107 4.79 -8.94 17.19
C ASP A 107 5.43 -9.30 15.84
N GLU A 108 6.75 -9.17 15.72
CA GLU A 108 7.47 -9.41 14.47
C GLU A 108 7.30 -10.87 14.00
N LEU A 109 7.10 -11.82 14.92
CA LEU A 109 6.89 -13.22 14.56
C LEU A 109 5.60 -13.40 13.74
N GLU A 110 4.55 -12.62 13.98
CA GLU A 110 3.31 -12.67 13.20
C GLU A 110 3.56 -12.20 11.75
N TRP A 111 4.39 -11.18 11.57
CA TRP A 111 4.79 -10.68 10.25
C TRP A 111 5.74 -11.62 9.50
N ILE A 112 6.67 -12.25 10.22
CA ILE A 112 7.52 -13.31 9.66
C ILE A 112 6.66 -14.50 9.20
N GLN A 113 5.67 -14.90 10.02
CA GLN A 113 4.70 -15.94 9.65
C GLN A 113 3.88 -15.55 8.43
N TYR A 114 3.39 -14.31 8.36
CA TYR A 114 2.68 -13.79 7.20
C TYR A 114 3.52 -13.86 5.92
N ARG A 115 4.76 -13.37 5.96
CA ARG A 115 5.68 -13.43 4.81
C ARG A 115 5.90 -14.86 4.34
N ASN A 116 6.18 -15.78 5.27
CA ASN A 116 6.40 -17.19 4.95
C ASN A 116 5.12 -17.85 4.39
N THR A 117 3.95 -17.46 4.89
CA THR A 117 2.63 -17.91 4.39
C THR A 117 2.44 -17.47 2.94
N MET A 118 2.77 -16.22 2.63
CA MET A 118 2.72 -15.70 1.26
C MET A 118 3.75 -16.37 0.34
N ASP A 119 4.94 -16.71 0.84
CA ASP A 119 5.93 -17.52 0.10
C ASP A 119 5.39 -18.91 -0.25
N ALA A 120 4.78 -19.60 0.72
CA ALA A 120 4.16 -20.90 0.50
C ALA A 120 3.00 -20.80 -0.50
N LEU A 121 2.12 -19.79 -0.36
CA LEU A 121 1.00 -19.54 -1.25
C LEU A 121 1.45 -19.32 -2.70
N VAL A 122 2.44 -18.45 -2.93
CA VAL A 122 3.00 -18.18 -4.27
C VAL A 122 3.57 -19.46 -4.86
N LYS A 123 4.36 -20.21 -4.08
CA LYS A 123 4.95 -21.48 -4.52
C LYS A 123 3.90 -22.53 -4.89
N GLN A 124 2.83 -22.64 -4.10
CA GLN A 124 1.79 -23.65 -4.29
C GLN A 124 0.81 -23.30 -5.41
N SER A 125 0.45 -22.02 -5.53
CA SER A 125 -0.56 -21.56 -6.48
C SER A 125 -0.02 -21.25 -7.86
N GLY A 126 1.25 -20.84 -7.95
CA GLY A 126 1.84 -20.30 -9.17
C GLY A 126 1.44 -18.85 -9.47
N LEU A 127 0.69 -18.20 -8.57
CA LEU A 127 0.35 -16.77 -8.71
C LEU A 127 1.63 -15.93 -8.61
N GLU A 128 1.82 -15.01 -9.56
CA GLU A 128 2.93 -14.06 -9.49
C GLU A 128 2.81 -13.19 -8.24
N ARG A 129 3.89 -13.13 -7.45
CA ARG A 129 3.91 -12.38 -6.19
C ARG A 129 3.49 -10.91 -6.34
N ARG A 130 3.85 -10.25 -7.44
CA ARG A 130 3.50 -8.84 -7.72
C ARG A 130 1.98 -8.62 -7.87
N ARG A 131 1.21 -9.68 -8.17
CA ARG A 131 -0.25 -9.66 -8.27
C ARG A 131 -0.96 -9.82 -6.92
N ILE A 132 -0.21 -9.90 -5.82
CA ILE A 132 -0.74 -9.88 -4.47
C ILE A 132 -0.60 -8.46 -3.94
N PHE A 133 -1.70 -7.87 -3.49
CA PHE A 133 -1.75 -6.56 -2.85
C PHE A 133 -2.25 -6.73 -1.43
N ASP A 134 -1.49 -6.23 -0.48
CA ASP A 134 -1.90 -6.18 0.91
C ASP A 134 -1.96 -4.76 1.43
N ILE A 135 -2.91 -4.54 2.33
CA ILE A 135 -3.16 -3.27 3.02
C ILE A 135 -3.32 -3.54 4.52
N ARG A 136 -3.18 -2.49 5.31
CA ARG A 136 -3.23 -2.57 6.78
C ARG A 136 -4.67 -2.50 7.27
N GLY A 137 -5.02 -3.33 8.25
CA GLY A 137 -6.17 -3.07 9.13
C GLY A 137 -5.74 -2.35 10.40
N ASN A 138 -6.65 -2.18 11.36
CA ASN A 138 -6.34 -1.55 12.64
C ASN A 138 -5.35 -2.37 13.48
N HIS A 139 -5.42 -3.70 13.41
CA HIS A 139 -4.50 -4.56 14.16
C HIS A 139 -3.05 -4.39 13.71
N ASP A 140 -2.84 -4.15 12.42
CA ASP A 140 -1.52 -3.98 11.80
C ASP A 140 -0.85 -2.63 12.15
N LYS A 141 -1.56 -1.76 12.89
CA LYS A 141 -1.11 -0.44 13.34
C LYS A 141 -0.81 -0.37 14.84
N TYR A 142 -1.19 -1.38 15.63
CA TYR A 142 -1.05 -1.31 17.09
C TYR A 142 0.39 -1.21 17.57
N GLY A 143 0.70 -0.13 18.31
CA GLY A 143 2.04 0.11 18.85
C GLY A 143 3.06 0.62 17.82
N VAL A 144 2.63 0.92 16.59
CA VAL A 144 3.48 1.53 15.57
C VAL A 144 3.46 3.06 15.75
N PRO A 145 4.59 3.71 16.09
CA PRO A 145 4.61 5.15 16.37
C PRO A 145 4.41 6.01 15.10
N TYR A 146 4.94 5.57 13.96
CA TYR A 146 4.77 6.19 12.65
C TYR A 146 5.14 5.20 11.53
N VAL A 147 4.64 5.45 10.32
CA VAL A 147 4.94 4.67 9.11
C VAL A 147 6.44 4.74 8.80
N GLY A 148 7.08 3.60 8.54
CA GLY A 148 8.52 3.47 8.32
C GLY A 148 9.37 3.38 9.58
N SER A 149 8.77 3.42 10.78
CA SER A 149 9.50 3.17 12.03
C SER A 149 10.01 1.73 12.10
N ALA A 150 10.98 1.45 12.99
CA ALA A 150 11.50 0.10 13.20
C ALA A 150 10.44 -0.92 13.71
N LEU A 151 9.30 -0.44 14.19
CA LEU A 151 8.16 -1.27 14.62
C LEU A 151 7.08 -1.38 13.54
N ASP A 152 7.27 -0.72 12.41
CA ASP A 152 6.37 -0.78 11.27
C ASP A 152 6.63 -2.02 10.41
N PHE A 153 6.28 -3.18 10.95
CA PHE A 153 6.55 -4.46 10.32
C PHE A 153 5.77 -4.68 9.03
N PHE A 154 4.66 -3.98 8.78
CA PHE A 154 4.04 -3.96 7.46
C PHE A 154 5.04 -3.46 6.41
N SER A 155 5.69 -2.31 6.66
CA SER A 155 6.68 -1.75 5.73
C SER A 155 7.93 -2.61 5.58
N ILE A 156 8.16 -3.58 6.47
CA ILE A 156 9.33 -4.46 6.46
C ILE A 156 9.02 -5.82 5.80
N HIS A 157 7.83 -6.38 6.05
CA HIS A 157 7.52 -7.78 5.73
C HIS A 157 6.41 -7.97 4.70
N SER A 158 5.55 -6.96 4.46
CA SER A 158 4.38 -7.13 3.60
C SER A 158 4.77 -7.42 2.14
N VAL A 159 3.82 -7.94 1.37
CA VAL A 159 4.02 -8.12 -0.07
C VAL A 159 3.99 -6.76 -0.76
N SER A 160 3.19 -5.79 -0.27
CA SER A 160 3.18 -4.44 -0.83
C SER A 160 4.53 -3.74 -0.65
N SER A 161 5.19 -3.87 0.51
CA SER A 161 6.50 -3.26 0.74
C SER A 161 7.60 -3.77 -0.19
N GLN A 162 7.56 -5.06 -0.54
CA GLN A 162 8.52 -5.70 -1.46
C GLN A 162 8.50 -5.10 -2.88
N PHE A 163 7.43 -4.42 -3.26
CA PHE A 163 7.32 -3.70 -4.54
C PHE A 163 7.16 -2.19 -4.35
N ASN A 164 7.57 -1.65 -3.20
CA ASN A 164 7.49 -0.22 -2.88
C ASN A 164 6.06 0.37 -2.97
N ARG A 165 5.04 -0.44 -2.64
CA ARG A 165 3.62 -0.06 -2.62
C ARG A 165 3.20 0.38 -1.21
N LEU A 166 3.90 1.39 -0.68
CA LEU A 166 3.68 1.90 0.68
C LEU A 166 2.86 3.20 0.72
N GLY A 167 2.37 3.65 -0.43
CA GLY A 167 1.51 4.81 -0.53
C GLY A 167 0.24 4.64 0.30
N THR A 168 -0.24 5.76 0.82
CA THR A 168 -1.51 5.86 1.57
C THR A 168 -2.70 5.32 0.76
N ILE A 169 -2.68 5.54 -0.55
CA ILE A 169 -3.66 5.02 -1.49
C ILE A 169 -2.94 4.03 -2.39
N GLN A 170 -3.45 2.81 -2.48
CA GLN A 170 -3.03 1.87 -3.49
C GLN A 170 -4.11 1.82 -4.58
N SER A 171 -3.68 1.96 -5.82
CA SER A 171 -4.53 1.87 -7.00
C SER A 171 -3.95 0.85 -7.96
N VAL A 172 -4.77 -0.12 -8.34
CA VAL A 172 -4.39 -1.15 -9.31
C VAL A 172 -5.39 -1.14 -10.46
N SER A 173 -4.84 -1.17 -11.68
CA SER A 173 -5.60 -1.23 -12.92
C SER A 173 -5.32 -2.54 -13.64
N LEU A 174 -6.37 -3.33 -13.87
CA LEU A 174 -6.35 -4.46 -14.80
C LEU A 174 -6.83 -3.94 -16.15
N VAL A 175 -5.94 -3.94 -17.15
CA VAL A 175 -6.20 -3.34 -18.46
C VAL A 175 -6.57 -4.45 -19.43
N LEU A 176 -7.85 -4.54 -19.79
CA LEU A 176 -8.33 -5.53 -20.75
C LEU A 176 -8.19 -5.01 -22.19
N PRO A 177 -8.06 -5.90 -23.19
CA PRO A 177 -7.87 -5.51 -24.58
C PRO A 177 -8.98 -4.61 -25.15
N LEU A 178 -10.24 -4.77 -24.69
CA LEU A 178 -11.42 -4.09 -25.26
C LEU A 178 -12.11 -3.10 -24.31
N TYR A 179 -11.88 -3.17 -22.99
CA TYR A 179 -12.47 -2.26 -21.99
C TYR A 179 -11.44 -1.91 -20.91
N PRO A 180 -11.07 -0.63 -20.74
CA PRO A 180 -9.72 -0.37 -20.26
C PRO A 180 -9.48 -0.42 -18.74
N TYR A 181 -10.49 -0.45 -17.84
CA TYR A 181 -10.20 -0.32 -16.40
C TYR A 181 -11.18 -1.05 -15.47
N LEU A 182 -10.65 -1.95 -14.62
CA LEU A 182 -11.20 -2.22 -13.28
C LEU A 182 -10.40 -1.39 -12.27
N TRP A 183 -11.08 -0.49 -11.55
CA TRP A 183 -10.48 0.34 -10.52
C TRP A 183 -10.78 -0.25 -9.15
N ILE A 184 -9.74 -0.71 -8.46
CA ILE A 184 -9.81 -1.04 -7.04
C ILE A 184 -9.05 0.06 -6.30
N TRP A 185 -9.76 0.78 -5.44
CA TRP A 185 -9.22 1.80 -4.55
C TRP A 185 -9.52 1.36 -3.13
N ASP A 186 -8.52 1.41 -2.27
CA ASP A 186 -8.72 1.35 -0.84
C ASP A 186 -8.14 2.61 -0.19
N LEU A 187 -8.87 3.16 0.76
CA LEU A 187 -8.57 4.41 1.45
C LEU A 187 -8.58 4.16 2.96
N GLU A 188 -7.58 3.45 3.47
CA GLU A 188 -7.34 3.37 4.92
C GLU A 188 -5.88 3.63 5.30
N SER A 189 -5.52 4.92 5.33
CA SER A 189 -4.44 5.40 6.20
C SER A 189 -4.77 6.71 6.93
N LEU A 190 -6.00 7.23 6.79
CA LEU A 190 -6.38 8.55 7.32
C LEU A 190 -7.19 8.54 8.62
N LEU A 191 -7.09 7.48 9.41
CA LEU A 191 -7.38 7.56 10.84
C LEU A 191 -6.04 7.41 11.57
N LYS A 192 -5.38 8.56 11.75
CA LYS A 192 -4.40 8.77 12.84
C LYS A 192 -5.06 8.37 14.17
N PRO A 193 -4.27 7.95 15.18
CA PRO A 193 -4.75 7.21 16.37
C PRO A 193 -6.01 7.77 17.03
#